data_AF-A0A937X4M8-F1
#
_entry.id   AF-A0A937X4M8-F1
#
_cell.length_a   1.000
_cell.length_b   1.000
_cell.length_c   1.000
_cell.angle_alpha   90.00
_cell.angle_beta   90.00
_cell.angle_gamma   90.00
#
_symmetry.space_group_name_H-M   'P 1'
#
loop_
_entity.id
_entity.type
_entity.pdbx_description
1 polymer ?
#
loop_
_entity_poly.entity_id
_entity_poly.type
_entity_poly.pdbx_seq_one_letter_code
_entity_poly.pdbx_strand_id
1 'polypeptide(L)'
;MRKFSVAALSAFFALSLAGCGQVATTAAQTATTTKIAAKDAAPTRKVHLYAAVEILGIGPVYAARLNAVGIRQVSSFLEAGHTRNGRAKLAEATGISPKLILTWINHADLIRVLGTGPVYARMLEDAGVDTVAELSTRNPHNLREAFEFVRERGGKTLVERVPSVTTVSEWIRRANDLGGYVQY
;
A
#
# COMPACT_ATOMS: atom_id res chain seq x y z
N MET A 1 45.70 -54.92 -18.76
CA MET A 1 46.68 -55.18 -17.67
C MET A 1 46.48 -54.07 -16.63
N ARG A 2 46.39 -54.24 -15.31
CA ARG A 2 46.37 -55.38 -14.34
C ARG A 2 45.13 -55.15 -13.44
N LYS A 3 44.33 -56.15 -12.99
CA LYS A 3 44.51 -57.00 -11.76
C LYS A 3 44.93 -56.16 -10.53
N PHE A 4 44.37 -56.26 -9.31
CA PHE A 4 43.62 -57.31 -8.56
C PHE A 4 42.55 -56.64 -7.65
N SER A 5 41.62 -57.25 -6.87
CA SER A 5 41.03 -58.61 -6.68
C SER A 5 41.05 -59.08 -5.20
N VAL A 6 39.98 -59.79 -4.75
CA VAL A 6 39.77 -60.46 -3.42
C VAL A 6 39.75 -59.52 -2.18
N ALA A 7 39.16 -59.81 -1.00
CA ALA A 7 38.47 -60.96 -0.36
C ALA A 7 37.42 -60.39 0.65
N ALA A 8 36.20 -60.92 0.86
CA ALA A 8 35.77 -62.22 1.42
C ALA A 8 36.09 -62.44 2.91
N LEU A 9 35.04 -62.56 3.75
CA LEU A 9 34.80 -63.47 4.91
C LEU A 9 33.50 -62.98 5.63
N SER A 10 32.40 -63.75 5.66
CA SER A 10 32.10 -64.84 6.63
C SER A 10 32.05 -64.33 8.08
N ALA A 11 30.90 -63.97 8.67
CA ALA A 11 29.76 -64.80 9.10
C ALA A 11 30.04 -65.70 10.31
N PHE A 12 29.37 -65.45 11.45
CA PHE A 12 28.87 -66.37 12.50
C PHE A 12 28.19 -65.50 13.59
N PHE A 13 26.85 -65.40 13.65
CA PHE A 13 25.90 -66.29 14.33
C PHE A 13 25.88 -66.16 15.87
N ALA A 14 24.87 -65.46 16.40
CA ALA A 14 24.41 -65.60 17.79
C ALA A 14 22.88 -65.41 17.84
N LEU A 15 22.19 -66.45 18.30
CA LEU A 15 20.73 -66.59 18.34
C LEU A 15 20.17 -66.04 19.66
N SER A 16 19.08 -65.27 19.62
CA SER A 16 18.16 -65.16 20.77
C SER A 16 16.74 -64.83 20.31
N LEU A 17 15.76 -65.29 21.09
CA LEU A 17 14.36 -65.47 20.68
C LEU A 17 13.40 -64.45 21.32
N ALA A 18 12.29 -64.22 20.60
CA ALA A 18 10.98 -63.78 21.08
C ALA A 18 10.85 -62.42 21.81
N GLY A 19 10.16 -61.48 21.15
CA GLY A 19 9.76 -60.19 21.72
C GLY A 19 8.67 -59.51 20.87
N CYS A 20 7.42 -59.80 21.20
CA CYS A 20 6.17 -59.32 20.58
C CYS A 20 6.13 -57.81 20.22
N GLY A 21 5.48 -57.45 19.09
CA GLY A 21 5.01 -56.08 18.82
C GLY A 21 5.20 -55.60 17.39
N GLN A 22 4.10 -55.39 16.65
CA GLN A 22 4.14 -54.94 15.24
C GLN A 22 4.48 -53.45 15.08
N VAL A 23 5.19 -53.16 14.00
CA VAL A 23 5.51 -51.81 13.53
C VAL A 23 4.30 -51.19 12.82
N ALA A 24 3.93 -49.97 13.21
CA ALA A 24 3.18 -49.07 12.35
C ALA A 24 3.78 -47.64 12.43
N THR A 25 4.55 -47.31 11.41
CA THR A 25 5.04 -45.98 11.06
C THR A 25 3.97 -44.89 11.23
N THR A 26 4.32 -43.78 11.91
CA THR A 26 4.26 -42.42 11.34
C THR A 26 5.07 -41.47 12.21
N ALA A 27 6.20 -41.00 11.69
CA ALA A 27 6.89 -39.82 12.22
C ALA A 27 6.35 -38.59 11.50
N ALA A 28 5.74 -37.66 12.23
CA ALA A 28 5.38 -36.33 11.74
C ALA A 28 5.54 -35.31 12.87
N GLN A 29 6.71 -34.69 12.85
CA GLN A 29 7.19 -33.59 13.69
C GLN A 29 6.11 -32.62 14.18
N THR A 30 6.10 -32.36 15.49
CA THR A 30 5.38 -31.24 16.11
C THR A 30 5.85 -29.92 15.51
N ALA A 31 5.04 -29.35 14.61
CA ALA A 31 5.32 -28.05 14.04
C ALA A 31 5.14 -26.95 15.10
N THR A 32 6.25 -26.45 15.62
CA THR A 32 6.33 -25.20 16.38
C THR A 32 5.78 -24.06 15.51
N THR A 33 4.48 -23.81 15.60
CA THR A 33 3.86 -22.64 14.96
C THR A 33 4.16 -21.42 15.82
N THR A 34 5.35 -20.88 15.60
CA THR A 34 5.72 -19.53 16.00
C THR A 34 4.59 -18.58 15.63
N LYS A 35 4.09 -17.84 16.63
CA LYS A 35 3.15 -16.74 16.43
C LYS A 35 3.85 -15.63 15.64
N ILE A 36 3.87 -15.75 14.32
CA ILE A 36 4.25 -14.64 13.43
C ILE A 36 3.17 -13.58 13.62
N ALA A 37 3.53 -12.49 14.27
CA ALA A 37 2.66 -11.33 14.38
C ALA A 37 2.49 -10.73 12.98
N ALA A 38 1.39 -11.09 12.32
CA ALA A 38 0.99 -10.49 11.06
C ALA A 38 0.79 -8.98 11.29
N LYS A 39 1.76 -8.19 10.81
CA LYS A 39 1.72 -6.72 10.79
C LYS A 39 0.82 -6.24 9.64
N ASP A 40 -0.38 -6.82 9.58
CA ASP A 40 -1.36 -6.54 8.55
C ASP A 40 -2.13 -5.28 8.96
N ALA A 41 -1.59 -4.13 8.54
CA ALA A 41 -2.34 -2.88 8.51
C ALA A 41 -3.46 -3.01 7.46
N ALA A 42 -4.55 -3.68 7.86
CA ALA A 42 -5.67 -4.01 6.99
C ALA A 42 -6.23 -2.76 6.30
N PRO A 43 -6.67 -2.86 5.02
CA PRO A 43 -7.08 -1.70 4.25
C PRO A 43 -8.30 -1.03 4.87
N THR A 44 -8.15 0.26 5.23
CA THR A 44 -9.23 1.06 5.79
C THR A 44 -10.38 1.16 4.77
N ARG A 45 -11.54 0.60 5.13
CA ARG A 45 -12.61 0.13 4.24
C ARG A 45 -13.34 1.20 3.37
N LYS A 46 -12.86 2.45 3.31
CA LYS A 46 -13.48 3.54 2.53
C LYS A 46 -12.70 4.00 1.29
N VAL A 47 -11.41 3.67 1.13
CA VAL A 47 -10.61 4.12 -0.04
C VAL A 47 -11.12 3.51 -1.35
N HIS A 48 -11.68 2.30 -1.28
CA HIS A 48 -12.27 1.55 -2.38
C HIS A 48 -13.54 2.18 -2.96
N LEU A 49 -14.14 3.17 -2.28
CA LEU A 49 -15.43 3.76 -2.65
C LEU A 49 -15.30 4.82 -3.75
N TYR A 50 -14.11 5.40 -3.94
CA TYR A 50 -13.89 6.42 -4.97
C TYR A 50 -13.39 5.81 -6.28
N ALA A 51 -14.01 6.22 -7.39
CA ALA A 51 -13.50 6.00 -8.73
C ALA A 51 -12.29 6.92 -8.99
N ALA A 52 -11.35 6.50 -9.85
CA ALA A 52 -10.15 7.28 -10.17
C ALA A 52 -10.50 8.67 -10.75
N VAL A 53 -11.59 8.77 -11.51
CA VAL A 53 -12.12 10.04 -12.07
C VAL A 53 -12.56 11.05 -11.00
N GLU A 54 -12.79 10.63 -9.76
CA GLU A 54 -13.13 11.55 -8.66
C GLU A 54 -11.92 12.29 -8.11
N ILE A 55 -10.68 11.83 -8.38
CA ILE A 55 -9.47 12.59 -8.07
C ILE A 55 -9.47 13.87 -8.91
N LEU A 56 -9.53 15.03 -8.26
CA LEU A 56 -9.58 16.32 -8.96
C LEU A 56 -8.34 16.51 -9.85
N GLY A 57 -8.60 16.77 -11.14
CA GLY A 57 -7.60 16.81 -12.20
C GLY A 57 -7.69 15.63 -13.18
N ILE A 58 -8.25 14.48 -12.78
CA ILE A 58 -8.52 13.35 -13.68
C ILE A 58 -9.80 13.61 -14.48
N GLY A 59 -9.68 14.42 -15.53
CA GLY A 59 -10.74 14.63 -16.51
C GLY A 59 -11.08 13.36 -17.31
N PRO A 60 -12.21 13.35 -18.07
CA PRO A 60 -12.71 12.15 -18.74
C PRO A 60 -11.71 11.51 -19.72
N VAL A 61 -10.83 12.31 -20.34
CA VAL A 61 -9.76 11.82 -21.23
C VAL A 61 -8.73 10.98 -20.47
N TYR A 62 -8.35 11.40 -19.26
CA TYR A 62 -7.41 10.65 -18.42
C TYR A 62 -8.08 9.45 -17.75
N ALA A 63 -9.33 9.60 -17.32
CA ALA A 63 -10.14 8.49 -16.82
C ALA A 63 -10.29 7.37 -17.87
N ALA A 64 -10.53 7.71 -19.14
CA ALA A 64 -10.61 6.71 -20.22
C ALA A 64 -9.29 5.94 -20.40
N ARG A 65 -8.15 6.63 -20.35
CA ARG A 65 -6.81 6.00 -20.44
C ARG A 65 -6.51 5.09 -19.25
N LEU A 66 -6.86 5.50 -18.03
CA LEU A 66 -6.72 4.68 -16.82
C LEU A 66 -7.64 3.45 -16.87
N ASN A 67 -8.90 3.62 -17.28
CA ASN A 67 -9.85 2.52 -17.46
C ASN A 67 -9.35 1.49 -18.49
N ALA A 68 -8.70 1.94 -19.58
CA ALA A 68 -8.15 1.06 -20.61
C ALA A 68 -7.02 0.14 -20.10
N VAL A 69 -6.30 0.55 -19.05
CA VAL A 69 -5.29 -0.28 -18.35
C VAL A 69 -5.83 -0.95 -17.08
N GLY A 70 -7.17 -1.00 -16.92
CA GLY A 70 -7.84 -1.67 -15.80
C GLY A 70 -7.96 -0.85 -14.51
N ILE A 71 -7.44 0.39 -14.48
CA ILE A 71 -7.47 1.26 -13.30
C ILE A 71 -8.79 2.03 -13.24
N ARG A 72 -9.68 1.59 -12.35
CA ARG A 72 -11.03 2.18 -12.20
C ARG A 72 -11.23 2.87 -10.85
N GLN A 73 -10.65 2.35 -9.77
CA GLN A 73 -10.79 2.86 -8.40
C GLN A 73 -9.52 3.56 -7.90
N VAL A 74 -9.66 4.50 -6.97
CA VAL A 74 -8.54 5.18 -6.30
C VAL A 74 -7.59 4.18 -5.63
N SER A 75 -8.12 3.14 -4.98
CA SER A 75 -7.28 2.09 -4.37
C SER A 75 -6.44 1.33 -5.41
N SER A 76 -7.03 0.92 -6.54
CA SER A 76 -6.30 0.24 -7.63
C SER A 76 -5.23 1.13 -8.26
N PHE A 77 -5.49 2.43 -8.37
CA PHE A 77 -4.52 3.38 -8.89
C PHE A 77 -3.33 3.56 -7.94
N LEU A 78 -3.60 3.73 -6.64
CA LEU A 78 -2.58 3.85 -5.62
C LEU A 78 -1.71 2.59 -5.54
N GLU A 79 -2.30 1.40 -5.52
CA GLU A 79 -1.57 0.11 -5.52
C GLU A 79 -0.68 -0.03 -6.77
N ALA A 80 -1.16 0.39 -7.94
CA ALA A 80 -0.35 0.34 -9.16
C ALA A 80 0.78 1.39 -9.20
N GLY A 81 0.63 2.52 -8.50
CA GLY A 81 1.52 3.69 -8.60
C GLY A 81 2.29 4.08 -7.34
N HIS A 82 2.17 3.36 -6.22
CA HIS A 82 2.87 3.77 -5.00
C HIS A 82 4.40 3.66 -5.14
N THR A 83 4.93 2.79 -5.99
CA THR A 83 6.38 2.69 -6.27
C THR A 83 6.80 3.54 -7.46
N ARG A 84 8.06 4.01 -7.48
CA ARG A 84 8.66 4.74 -8.62
C ARG A 84 8.56 3.95 -9.94
N ASN A 85 8.77 2.64 -9.89
CA ASN A 85 8.64 1.74 -11.05
C ASN A 85 7.17 1.61 -11.50
N GLY A 86 6.24 1.48 -10.55
CA GLY A 86 4.80 1.45 -10.83
C GLY A 86 4.32 2.71 -11.58
N ARG A 87 4.73 3.90 -11.13
CA ARG A 87 4.43 5.16 -11.84
C ARG A 87 5.02 5.23 -13.24
N ALA A 88 6.24 4.73 -13.44
CA ALA A 88 6.85 4.68 -14.77
C ALA A 88 6.05 3.78 -15.73
N LYS A 89 5.65 2.58 -15.28
CA LYS A 89 4.81 1.66 -16.06
C LYS A 89 3.42 2.24 -16.36
N LEU A 90 2.80 2.92 -15.38
CA LEU A 90 1.53 3.60 -15.60
C LEU A 90 1.67 4.75 -16.62
N ALA A 91 2.78 5.51 -16.58
CA ALA A 91 3.04 6.59 -17.54
C ALA A 91 3.16 6.06 -18.97
N GLU A 92 3.94 4.98 -19.14
CA GLU A 92 4.10 4.28 -20.41
C GLU A 92 2.76 3.73 -20.92
N ALA A 93 2.06 2.94 -20.11
CA ALA A 93 0.83 2.25 -20.54
C ALA A 93 -0.36 3.20 -20.81
N THR A 94 -0.39 4.40 -20.23
CA THR A 94 -1.49 5.37 -20.40
C THR A 94 -1.13 6.58 -21.28
N GLY A 95 0.15 6.76 -21.61
CA GLY A 95 0.66 7.97 -22.25
C GLY A 95 0.40 9.25 -21.45
N ILE A 96 0.29 9.16 -20.12
CA ILE A 96 0.11 10.28 -19.21
C ILE A 96 1.48 10.68 -18.65
N SER A 97 1.72 11.97 -18.45
CA SER A 97 3.04 12.41 -17.97
C SER A 97 3.35 11.85 -16.57
N PRO A 98 4.60 11.43 -16.28
CA PRO A 98 4.97 10.93 -14.96
C PRO A 98 4.69 11.92 -13.82
N LYS A 99 4.74 13.23 -14.11
CA LYS A 99 4.41 14.30 -13.16
C LYS A 99 2.93 14.26 -12.75
N LEU A 100 2.00 14.17 -13.71
CA LEU A 100 0.56 14.10 -13.41
C LEU A 100 0.21 12.82 -12.64
N ILE A 101 0.83 11.70 -13.01
CA ILE A 101 0.64 10.44 -12.26
C ILE A 101 1.14 10.59 -10.82
N LEU A 102 2.30 11.18 -10.58
CA LEU A 102 2.79 11.42 -9.22
C LEU A 102 1.81 12.30 -8.41
N THR A 103 1.36 13.44 -8.96
CA THR A 103 0.35 14.30 -8.33
C THR A 103 -0.91 13.52 -7.93
N TRP A 104 -1.48 12.74 -8.86
CA TRP A 104 -2.72 12.02 -8.55
C TRP A 104 -2.51 10.81 -7.63
N ILE A 105 -1.33 10.19 -7.63
CA ILE A 105 -0.95 9.15 -6.67
C ILE A 105 -0.79 9.73 -5.26
N ASN A 106 -0.20 10.92 -5.15
CA ASN A 106 -0.15 11.68 -3.90
C ASN A 106 -1.56 12.01 -3.38
N HIS A 107 -2.47 12.47 -4.25
CA HIS A 107 -3.88 12.65 -3.89
C HIS A 107 -4.55 11.35 -3.45
N ALA A 108 -4.29 10.24 -4.14
CA ALA A 108 -4.81 8.93 -3.77
C ALA A 108 -4.31 8.46 -2.38
N ASP A 109 -3.08 8.79 -2.00
CA ASP A 109 -2.55 8.53 -0.66
C ASP A 109 -3.23 9.43 0.40
N LEU A 110 -3.37 10.73 0.12
CA LEU A 110 -4.08 11.69 0.99
C LEU A 110 -5.57 11.33 1.21
N ILE A 111 -6.25 10.75 0.21
CA ILE A 111 -7.64 10.27 0.30
C ILE A 111 -7.81 9.15 1.34
N ARG A 112 -6.73 8.44 1.72
CA ARG A 112 -6.78 7.41 2.77
C ARG A 112 -6.99 7.98 4.17
N VAL A 113 -6.59 9.22 4.39
CA VAL A 113 -6.79 9.93 5.65
C VAL A 113 -8.29 10.17 5.83
N LEU A 114 -8.92 9.36 6.70
CA LEU A 114 -10.38 9.33 6.79
C LEU A 114 -10.95 10.74 7.04
N GLY A 115 -11.77 11.21 6.10
CA GLY A 115 -12.43 12.52 6.16
C GLY A 115 -11.90 13.57 5.19
N THR A 116 -10.76 13.33 4.51
CA THR A 116 -10.28 14.22 3.42
C THR A 116 -11.12 14.00 2.16
N GLY A 117 -11.06 12.82 1.55
CA GLY A 117 -11.65 12.58 0.24
C GLY A 117 -11.04 13.48 -0.87
N PRO A 118 -11.55 13.39 -2.11
CA PRO A 118 -10.82 13.93 -3.26
C PRO A 118 -10.71 15.45 -3.29
N VAL A 119 -11.71 16.18 -2.80
CA VAL A 119 -11.73 17.64 -2.81
C VAL A 119 -10.72 18.22 -1.82
N TYR A 120 -10.67 17.70 -0.58
CA TYR A 120 -9.69 18.15 0.40
C TYR A 120 -8.27 17.63 0.11
N ALA A 121 -8.10 16.48 -0.58
CA ALA A 121 -6.80 16.04 -1.05
C ALA A 121 -6.17 17.05 -2.04
N ARG A 122 -6.97 17.60 -2.96
CA ARG A 122 -6.54 18.70 -3.83
C ARG A 122 -6.34 20.01 -3.08
N MET A 123 -7.20 20.33 -2.11
CA MET A 123 -7.03 21.52 -1.27
C MET A 123 -5.74 21.48 -0.43
N LEU A 124 -5.29 20.27 -0.06
CA LEU A 124 -4.01 20.02 0.60
C LEU A 124 -2.83 20.29 -0.34
N GLU A 125 -2.85 19.79 -1.59
CA GLU A 125 -1.86 20.16 -2.64
C GLU A 125 -1.80 21.68 -2.83
N ASP A 126 -2.94 22.35 -3.03
CA ASP A 126 -2.99 23.81 -3.21
C ASP A 126 -2.51 24.59 -1.96
N ALA A 127 -2.60 24.00 -0.76
CA ALA A 127 -2.05 24.52 0.49
C ALA A 127 -0.57 24.12 0.74
N GLY A 128 0.08 23.49 -0.23
CA GLY A 128 1.48 23.06 -0.17
C GLY A 128 1.69 21.88 0.78
N VAL A 129 0.77 20.92 0.81
CA VAL A 129 0.84 19.64 1.53
C VAL A 129 0.65 18.50 0.53
N ASP A 130 1.75 17.99 -0.03
CA ASP A 130 1.68 17.04 -1.14
C ASP A 130 1.57 15.58 -0.65
N THR A 131 1.90 15.30 0.60
CA THR A 131 2.08 13.92 1.08
C THR A 131 1.48 13.66 2.46
N VAL A 132 1.14 12.39 2.75
CA VAL A 132 0.65 11.97 4.09
C VAL A 132 1.70 12.25 5.18
N ALA A 133 2.99 12.11 4.87
CA ALA A 133 4.09 12.40 5.78
C ALA A 133 4.29 13.90 6.04
N GLU A 134 4.00 14.76 5.06
CA GLU A 134 3.94 16.20 5.31
C GLU A 134 2.72 16.58 6.15
N LEU A 135 1.55 15.99 5.86
CA LEU A 135 0.33 16.26 6.61
C LEU A 135 0.49 15.91 8.10
N SER A 136 1.13 14.79 8.42
CA SER A 136 1.35 14.37 9.83
C SER A 136 2.23 15.31 10.64
N THR A 137 2.96 16.25 9.99
CA THR A 137 3.86 17.20 10.66
C THR A 137 3.34 18.65 10.68
N ARG A 138 2.17 18.93 10.08
CA ARG A 138 1.64 20.31 10.03
C ARG A 138 1.07 20.77 11.37
N ASN A 139 1.13 22.08 11.60
CA ASN A 139 0.33 22.72 12.65
C ASN A 139 -1.12 22.92 12.15
N PRO A 140 -2.15 22.53 12.93
CA PRO A 140 -3.55 22.60 12.49
C PRO A 140 -4.09 24.02 12.32
N HIS A 141 -3.57 25.01 13.05
CA HIS A 141 -3.97 26.41 12.88
C HIS A 141 -3.39 26.98 11.57
N ASN A 142 -2.08 26.87 11.38
CA ASN A 142 -1.40 27.37 10.17
C ASN A 142 -1.95 26.69 8.89
N LEU A 143 -2.26 25.39 8.94
CA LEU A 143 -2.85 24.69 7.80
C LEU A 143 -4.29 25.16 7.51
N ARG A 144 -5.06 25.50 8.55
CA ARG A 144 -6.39 26.10 8.37
C ARG A 144 -6.30 27.51 7.77
N GLU A 145 -5.35 28.33 8.19
CA GLU A 145 -5.10 29.65 7.58
C GLU A 145 -4.68 29.53 6.11
N ALA A 146 -3.82 28.56 5.78
CA ALA A 146 -3.46 28.24 4.41
C ALA A 146 -4.70 27.84 3.57
N PHE A 147 -5.61 27.05 4.13
CA PHE A 147 -6.89 26.74 3.47
C PHE A 147 -7.78 27.96 3.25
N GLU A 148 -7.77 28.95 4.15
CA GLU A 148 -8.52 30.21 3.96
C GLU A 148 -7.93 31.01 2.81
N PHE A 149 -6.61 31.17 2.78
CA PHE A 149 -5.86 31.83 1.71
C PHE A 149 -6.07 31.18 0.33
N VAL A 150 -6.03 29.85 0.25
CA VAL A 150 -6.31 29.09 -0.98
C VAL A 150 -7.74 29.32 -1.46
N ARG A 151 -8.73 29.26 -0.54
CA ARG A 151 -10.15 29.49 -0.86
C ARG A 151 -10.39 30.88 -1.47
N GLU A 152 -9.70 31.90 -0.95
CA GLU A 152 -9.87 33.29 -1.35
C GLU A 152 -9.14 33.63 -2.65
N ARG A 153 -8.00 32.99 -2.93
CA ARG A 153 -7.20 33.25 -4.15
C ARG A 153 -7.54 32.38 -5.35
N GLY A 154 -8.16 31.21 -5.15
CA GLY A 154 -8.29 30.18 -6.19
C GLY A 154 -9.14 30.53 -7.42
N GLY A 155 -9.86 31.67 -7.44
CA GLY A 155 -10.75 32.10 -8.53
C GLY A 155 -12.01 31.24 -8.71
N LYS A 156 -11.99 29.99 -8.24
CA LYS A 156 -13.12 29.09 -8.04
C LYS A 156 -13.00 28.48 -6.64
N THR A 157 -14.06 28.61 -5.87
CA THR A 157 -14.15 28.04 -4.52
C THR A 157 -14.20 26.51 -4.58
N LEU A 158 -13.10 25.83 -4.24
CA LEU A 158 -13.03 24.36 -4.20
C LEU A 158 -13.92 23.76 -3.11
N VAL A 159 -14.02 24.43 -1.97
CA VAL A 159 -14.87 24.04 -0.84
C VAL A 159 -15.63 25.26 -0.32
N GLU A 160 -16.94 25.09 -0.12
CA GLU A 160 -17.81 26.14 0.42
C GLU A 160 -17.37 26.57 1.84
N ARG A 161 -16.90 25.61 2.65
CA ARG A 161 -16.47 25.84 4.03
C ARG A 161 -15.10 25.22 4.28
N VAL A 162 -14.23 25.99 4.91
CA VAL A 162 -12.93 25.51 5.42
C VAL A 162 -13.17 24.59 6.64
N PRO A 163 -12.45 23.47 6.77
CA PRO A 163 -12.57 22.58 7.93
C PRO A 163 -12.20 23.31 9.24
N SER A 164 -12.82 22.91 10.35
CA SER A 164 -12.46 23.44 11.66
C SER A 164 -11.06 22.96 12.07
N VAL A 165 -10.40 23.69 12.97
CA VAL A 165 -9.08 23.28 13.52
C VAL A 165 -9.16 21.86 14.07
N THR A 166 -10.24 21.49 14.76
CA THR A 166 -10.49 20.12 15.26
C THR A 166 -10.51 19.07 14.15
N THR A 167 -11.14 19.36 13.01
CA THR A 167 -11.15 18.46 11.84
C THR A 167 -9.75 18.32 11.24
N VAL A 168 -9.00 19.42 11.12
CA VAL A 168 -7.63 19.41 10.61
C VAL A 168 -6.69 18.63 11.55
N SER A 169 -6.79 18.84 12.87
CA SER A 169 -6.05 18.07 13.88
C SER A 169 -6.33 16.58 13.80
N GLU A 170 -7.59 16.18 13.56
CA GLU A 170 -7.95 14.77 13.35
C GLU A 170 -7.33 14.19 12.07
N TRP A 171 -7.23 14.96 10.98
CA TRP A 171 -6.53 14.53 9.77
C TRP A 171 -5.02 14.37 9.99
N ILE A 172 -4.38 15.33 10.67
CA ILE A 172 -2.95 15.28 11.01
C ILE A 172 -2.65 14.04 11.87
N ARG A 173 -3.46 13.79 12.91
CA ARG A 173 -3.34 12.59 13.76
C ARG A 173 -3.50 11.30 12.95
N ARG A 174 -4.54 11.21 12.10
CA ARG A 174 -4.77 10.03 11.25
C ARG A 174 -3.68 9.81 10.21
N ALA A 175 -3.09 10.88 9.68
CA ALA A 175 -1.95 10.81 8.77
C ALA A 175 -0.69 10.26 9.48
N ASN A 176 -0.45 10.69 10.72
CA ASN A 176 0.60 10.15 11.58
C ASN A 176 0.39 8.66 11.88
N ASP A 177 -0.84 8.25 12.20
CA ASP A 177 -1.19 6.85 12.50
C ASP A 177 -1.09 5.93 11.27
N LEU A 178 -1.36 6.46 10.06
CA LEU A 178 -1.31 5.73 8.79
C LEU A 178 0.11 5.55 8.26
N GLY A 179 0.95 6.59 8.37
CA GLY A 179 2.23 6.69 7.67
C GLY A 179 2.09 6.87 6.16
N GLY A 180 3.19 7.32 5.52
CA GLY A 180 3.28 7.40 4.05
C GLY A 180 3.42 6.02 3.40
N TYR A 181 2.87 5.87 2.19
CA TYR A 181 2.90 4.60 1.43
C TYR A 181 3.46 4.76 0.02
N VAL A 182 3.37 5.97 -0.55
CA VAL A 182 4.09 6.33 -1.77
C VAL A 182 5.60 6.36 -1.49
N GLN A 183 6.34 5.63 -2.32
CA GLN A 183 7.80 5.62 -2.36
C GLN A 183 8.27 6.62 -3.42
N TYR A 184 9.17 7.53 -3.06
CA TYR A 184 9.60 8.64 -3.92
C TYR A 184 10.81 8.28 -4.77
#